data_AF-A0A957KAG2-F1
#
_entry.id   AF-A0A957KAG2-F1
#
_cell.length_a   1.000
_cell.length_b   1.000
_cell.length_c   1.000
_cell.angle_alpha   90.00
_cell.angle_beta   90.00
_cell.angle_gamma   90.00
#
_symmetry.space_group_name_H-M   'P 1'
#
loop_
_entity.id
_entity.type
_entity.pdbx_description
1 polymer ?
#
loop_
_entity_poly.entity_id
_entity_poly.type
_entity_poly.pdbx_seq_one_letter_code
_entity_poly.pdbx_strand_id
1 'polypeptide(L)'
;MAETNKCPVNHAAGGGTTNRDWWPNQLRLDILRQHSSLSNPMGTDFDYAEEFKSLDLAAVKKDLAALMTDSQDWWPADFGHYGPFFIRMAWHSAGTYRSGDGRGGGGSGSQRFAPLNSWPDNANLDKARRLLWPIKQKYGQKISWADLMILTGNVALETMGFKTFGFAGGRADIWEPEKDIY
;
A
#
# COMPACT_ATOMS: atom_id res chain seq x y z
N MET A 1 -11.01 20.35 26.77
CA MET A 1 -11.17 19.08 26.04
C MET A 1 -10.13 19.07 24.92
N ALA A 2 -9.16 18.16 25.05
CA ALA A 2 -8.13 17.75 24.09
C ALA A 2 -7.31 18.82 23.33
N GLU A 3 -6.22 19.26 23.98
CA GLU A 3 -4.95 19.77 23.41
C GLU A 3 -4.18 18.71 22.57
N THR A 4 -4.80 17.65 22.06
CA THR A 4 -4.05 16.42 21.73
C THR A 4 -3.51 16.30 20.30
N ASN A 5 -3.90 17.19 19.37
CA ASN A 5 -3.60 17.00 17.93
C ASN A 5 -2.89 18.19 17.25
N LYS A 6 -2.30 19.13 18.02
CA LYS A 6 -1.55 20.26 17.43
C LYS A 6 -0.05 19.97 17.44
N CYS A 7 0.63 20.28 16.34
CA CYS A 7 2.09 20.32 16.34
C CYS A 7 2.54 21.38 17.37
N PRO A 8 3.49 21.07 18.27
CA PRO A 8 3.97 22.02 19.28
C PRO A 8 4.78 23.18 18.67
N VAL A 9 5.10 23.13 17.37
CA VAL A 9 5.86 24.15 16.63
C VAL A 9 4.99 24.74 15.53
N ASN A 10 4.91 26.08 15.48
CA ASN A 10 4.22 26.79 14.40
C ASN A 10 5.14 26.95 13.18
N HIS A 11 4.73 26.41 12.04
CA HIS A 11 5.47 26.52 10.79
C HIS A 11 4.99 27.74 9.98
N ALA A 12 5.93 28.57 9.49
CA ALA A 12 5.61 29.80 8.74
C ALA A 12 5.14 29.53 7.29
N ALA A 13 5.64 28.47 6.65
CA ALA A 13 5.25 28.09 5.29
C ALA A 13 4.33 26.86 5.31
N GLY A 14 3.13 26.98 4.73
CA GLY A 14 2.13 25.89 4.69
C GLY A 14 1.49 25.53 6.03
N GLY A 15 1.93 26.15 7.14
CA GLY A 15 1.32 26.07 8.46
C GLY A 15 0.45 27.28 8.79
N GLY A 16 -0.12 27.29 9.99
CA GLY A 16 -1.04 28.33 10.46
C GLY A 16 -2.50 27.92 10.37
N THR A 17 -3.38 28.81 10.85
CA THR A 17 -4.82 28.56 10.91
C THR A 17 -5.42 28.54 9.50
N THR A 18 -6.18 27.50 9.20
CA THR A 18 -6.83 27.27 7.90
C THR A 18 -8.33 27.55 7.97
N ASN A 19 -9.01 27.60 6.81
CA ASN A 19 -10.47 27.72 6.76
C ASN A 19 -11.19 26.61 7.56
N ARG A 20 -10.59 25.42 7.69
CA ARG A 20 -11.18 24.31 8.47
C ARG A 20 -11.14 24.55 9.96
N ASP A 21 -10.18 25.32 10.45
CA ASP A 21 -10.08 25.67 11.86
C ASP A 21 -11.12 26.73 12.23
N TRP A 22 -11.37 27.69 11.32
CA TRP A 22 -12.38 28.73 11.52
C TRP A 22 -13.82 28.24 11.29
N TRP A 23 -14.03 27.41 10.27
CA TRP A 23 -15.35 26.91 9.89
C TRP A 23 -15.36 25.37 9.80
N PRO A 24 -15.28 24.66 10.95
CA PRO A 24 -15.14 23.20 10.97
C PRO A 24 -16.33 22.45 10.38
N ASN A 25 -17.51 23.06 10.37
CA ASN A 25 -18.75 22.47 9.83
C ASN A 25 -19.00 22.83 8.35
N GLN A 26 -18.09 23.56 7.70
CA GLN A 26 -18.23 23.89 6.28
C GLN A 26 -18.06 22.62 5.42
N LEU A 27 -18.86 22.51 4.35
CA LEU A 27 -18.77 21.41 3.39
C LEU A 27 -17.35 21.28 2.82
N ARG A 28 -16.83 20.05 2.83
CA ARG A 28 -15.52 19.70 2.28
C ARG A 28 -15.61 19.33 0.80
N LEU A 29 -14.79 19.99 -0.02
CA LEU A 29 -14.68 19.73 -1.47
C LEU A 29 -13.34 19.13 -1.88
N ASP A 30 -12.41 18.95 -0.94
CA ASP A 30 -11.08 18.40 -1.20
C ASP A 30 -11.11 16.92 -1.62
N ILE A 31 -12.13 16.18 -1.20
CA ILE A 31 -12.38 14.80 -1.66
C ILE A 31 -12.60 14.71 -3.19
N LEU A 32 -13.10 15.78 -3.82
CA LEU A 32 -13.37 15.85 -5.26
C LEU A 32 -12.13 16.24 -6.07
N ARG A 33 -11.00 16.51 -5.40
CA ARG A 33 -9.74 16.95 -6.02
C ARG A 33 -8.62 15.92 -5.84
N GLN A 34 -8.96 14.74 -5.31
CA GLN A 34 -8.00 13.65 -5.13
C GLN A 34 -7.73 12.95 -6.46
N HIS A 35 -6.60 12.27 -6.53
CA HIS A 35 -6.16 11.41 -7.63
C HIS A 35 -6.12 12.14 -8.98
N SER A 36 -5.78 13.43 -8.94
CA SER A 36 -5.55 14.22 -10.15
C SER A 36 -4.37 13.65 -10.95
N SER A 37 -4.43 13.78 -12.27
CA SER A 37 -3.30 13.44 -13.16
C SER A 37 -2.04 14.25 -12.84
N LEU A 38 -2.18 15.43 -12.22
CA LEU A 38 -1.05 16.27 -11.82
C LEU A 38 -0.18 15.67 -10.70
N SER A 39 -0.75 14.80 -9.86
CA SER A 39 0.01 14.10 -8.81
C SER A 39 0.50 12.73 -9.24
N ASN A 40 0.11 12.25 -10.42
CA ASN A 40 0.52 10.96 -10.96
C ASN A 40 1.83 11.08 -11.76
N PRO A 41 2.94 10.46 -11.31
CA PRO A 41 4.23 10.52 -11.99
C PRO A 41 4.32 9.66 -13.27
N MET A 42 3.32 8.81 -13.54
CA MET A 42 3.36 7.87 -14.68
C MET A 42 3.04 8.52 -16.03
N GLY A 43 2.56 9.76 -16.03
CA GLY A 43 2.07 10.45 -17.22
C GLY A 43 0.63 10.09 -17.59
N THR A 44 0.05 10.85 -18.51
CA THR A 44 -1.35 10.71 -18.93
C THR A 44 -1.62 9.46 -19.78
N ASP A 45 -0.60 8.98 -20.47
CA ASP A 45 -0.74 7.93 -21.49
C ASP A 45 -0.43 6.53 -20.92
N PHE A 46 -0.19 6.44 -19.61
CA PHE A 46 0.12 5.19 -18.93
C PHE A 46 -1.11 4.31 -18.74
N ASP A 47 -1.04 3.09 -19.28
CA ASP A 47 -2.04 2.05 -19.09
C ASP A 47 -1.45 0.89 -18.27
N TYR A 48 -1.88 0.81 -17.01
CA TYR A 48 -1.41 -0.26 -16.11
C TYR A 48 -1.83 -1.66 -16.57
N ALA A 49 -3.00 -1.81 -17.18
CA ALA A 49 -3.48 -3.12 -17.62
C ALA A 49 -2.60 -3.66 -18.75
N GLU A 50 -2.20 -2.82 -19.70
CA GLU A 50 -1.26 -3.20 -20.77
C GLU A 50 0.14 -3.51 -20.22
N GLU A 51 0.64 -2.69 -19.29
CA GLU A 51 1.93 -2.92 -18.65
C GLU A 51 1.97 -4.25 -17.87
N PHE A 52 0.91 -4.54 -17.11
CA PHE A 52 0.76 -5.78 -16.37
C PHE A 52 0.64 -7.01 -17.28
N LYS A 53 -0.02 -6.91 -18.43
CA LYS A 53 -0.06 -8.01 -19.43
C LYS A 53 1.34 -8.34 -19.97
N SER A 54 2.24 -7.36 -20.02
CA SER A 54 3.63 -7.55 -20.47
C SER A 54 4.58 -8.08 -19.39
N LEU A 55 4.08 -8.28 -18.15
CA LEU A 55 4.85 -8.74 -17.01
C LEU A 55 5.12 -10.24 -17.10
N ASP A 56 6.38 -10.65 -16.89
CA ASP A 56 6.69 -12.05 -16.60
C ASP A 56 6.27 -12.40 -15.16
N LEU A 57 5.00 -12.74 -14.99
CA LEU A 57 4.43 -13.07 -13.68
C LEU A 57 5.11 -14.30 -13.06
N ALA A 58 5.58 -15.25 -13.86
CA ALA A 58 6.27 -16.43 -13.37
C ALA A 58 7.63 -16.05 -12.74
N ALA A 59 8.38 -15.14 -13.38
CA ALA A 59 9.60 -14.59 -12.83
C ALA A 59 9.36 -13.82 -11.53
N VAL A 60 8.29 -13.00 -11.46
CA VAL A 60 7.93 -12.31 -10.21
C VAL A 60 7.64 -13.29 -9.09
N LYS A 61 6.82 -14.32 -9.34
CA LYS A 61 6.50 -15.35 -8.34
C LYS A 61 7.76 -16.11 -7.89
N LYS A 62 8.68 -16.39 -8.80
CA LYS A 62 9.96 -17.04 -8.49
C LYS A 62 10.84 -16.17 -7.60
N ASP A 63 10.97 -14.89 -7.92
CA ASP A 63 11.74 -13.95 -7.10
C ASP A 63 11.10 -13.76 -5.71
N LEU A 64 9.77 -13.67 -5.65
CA LEU A 64 9.04 -13.62 -4.38
C LEU A 64 9.29 -14.88 -3.53
N ALA A 65 9.26 -16.06 -4.14
CA ALA A 65 9.54 -17.31 -3.45
C ALA A 65 10.98 -17.37 -2.93
N ALA A 66 11.96 -16.88 -3.71
CA ALA A 66 13.35 -16.78 -3.26
C ALA A 66 13.51 -15.81 -2.08
N LEU A 67 12.84 -14.65 -2.15
CA LEU A 67 12.85 -13.66 -1.07
C LEU A 67 12.31 -14.21 0.25
N MET A 68 11.39 -15.20 0.23
CA MET A 68 10.81 -15.76 1.44
C MET A 68 11.86 -16.24 2.44
N THR A 69 12.97 -16.78 1.97
CA THR A 69 14.05 -17.35 2.80
C THR A 69 15.35 -16.53 2.75
N ASP A 70 15.36 -15.40 2.03
CA ASP A 70 16.52 -14.51 1.93
C ASP A 70 16.55 -13.51 3.08
N SER A 71 16.86 -14.01 4.28
CA SER A 71 16.84 -13.23 5.52
C SER A 71 17.82 -12.05 5.47
N GLN A 72 17.33 -10.87 5.82
CA GLN A 72 18.09 -9.63 5.88
C GLN A 72 18.50 -9.29 7.31
N ASP A 73 19.75 -8.88 7.54
CA ASP A 73 20.28 -8.58 8.88
C ASP A 73 19.50 -7.46 9.61
N TRP A 74 18.99 -6.48 8.87
CA TRP A 74 18.22 -5.35 9.43
C TRP A 74 16.79 -5.72 9.82
N TRP A 75 16.30 -6.88 9.37
CA TRP A 75 15.03 -7.45 9.80
C TRP A 75 15.03 -8.96 9.61
N PRO A 76 15.67 -9.73 10.51
CA PRO A 76 15.85 -11.17 10.34
C PRO A 76 14.52 -11.92 10.19
N ALA A 77 14.51 -12.95 9.35
CA ALA A 77 13.31 -13.75 9.12
C ALA A 77 13.07 -14.70 10.30
N ASP A 78 11.88 -14.62 10.90
CA ASP A 78 11.44 -15.59 11.90
C ASP A 78 11.45 -16.99 11.28
N PHE A 79 12.07 -17.95 11.97
CA PHE A 79 12.26 -19.34 11.50
C PHE A 79 12.95 -19.45 10.13
N GLY A 80 13.68 -18.41 9.70
CA GLY A 80 14.31 -18.35 8.38
C GLY A 80 13.32 -18.20 7.22
N HIS A 81 12.07 -17.79 7.48
CA HIS A 81 11.06 -17.65 6.44
C HIS A 81 10.08 -16.47 6.69
N TYR A 82 10.06 -15.47 5.81
CA TYR A 82 9.17 -14.29 5.90
C TYR A 82 7.70 -14.54 5.58
N GLY A 83 7.34 -15.76 5.15
CA GLY A 83 5.99 -16.13 4.72
C GLY A 83 4.86 -15.64 5.64
N PRO A 84 4.87 -15.95 6.95
CA PRO A 84 3.83 -15.46 7.88
C PRO A 84 3.72 -13.94 7.92
N PHE A 85 4.87 -13.24 7.83
CA PHE A 85 4.92 -11.79 7.84
C PHE A 85 4.31 -11.18 6.58
N PHE A 86 4.57 -11.77 5.41
CA PHE A 86 3.96 -11.32 4.16
C PHE A 86 2.48 -11.68 4.03
N ILE A 87 2.04 -12.80 4.59
CA ILE A 87 0.61 -13.13 4.70
C ILE A 87 -0.10 -12.06 5.53
N ARG A 88 0.47 -11.68 6.70
CA ARG A 88 -0.08 -10.59 7.52
C ARG A 88 -0.13 -9.28 6.72
N MET A 89 0.92 -8.92 5.99
CA MET A 89 0.92 -7.69 5.18
C MET A 89 -0.22 -7.68 4.15
N ALA A 90 -0.40 -8.78 3.40
CA ALA A 90 -1.48 -8.91 2.41
C ALA A 90 -2.86 -8.88 3.06
N TRP A 91 -3.04 -9.59 4.18
CA TRP A 91 -4.26 -9.59 4.98
C TRP A 91 -4.63 -8.18 5.46
N HIS A 92 -3.69 -7.44 6.06
CA HIS A 92 -3.93 -6.06 6.51
C HIS A 92 -4.15 -5.08 5.36
N SER A 93 -3.65 -5.38 4.16
CA SER A 93 -3.89 -4.56 2.97
C SER A 93 -5.34 -4.73 2.52
N ALA A 94 -5.83 -5.96 2.43
CA ALA A 94 -7.20 -6.28 2.01
C ALA A 94 -8.25 -6.07 3.12
N GLY A 95 -7.88 -6.23 4.38
CA GLY A 95 -8.78 -6.33 5.52
C GLY A 95 -9.42 -5.01 5.98
N THR A 96 -9.04 -3.87 5.39
CA THR A 96 -9.67 -2.57 5.68
C THR A 96 -11.00 -2.37 4.94
N TYR A 97 -11.38 -3.31 4.06
CA TYR A 97 -12.59 -3.22 3.27
C TYR A 97 -13.86 -3.22 4.12
N ARG A 98 -14.84 -2.40 3.73
CA ARG A 98 -16.15 -2.30 4.36
C ARG A 98 -17.25 -2.51 3.31
N SER A 99 -18.17 -3.43 3.58
CA SER A 99 -19.28 -3.72 2.66
C SER A 99 -20.34 -2.61 2.61
N GLY A 100 -20.43 -1.76 3.64
CA GLY A 100 -21.47 -0.73 3.73
C GLY A 100 -21.30 0.43 2.74
N ASP A 101 -20.06 0.81 2.44
CA ASP A 101 -19.74 1.92 1.53
C ASP A 101 -18.76 1.51 0.40
N GLY A 102 -18.25 0.27 0.43
CA GLY A 102 -17.31 -0.26 -0.54
C GLY A 102 -15.89 0.30 -0.41
N ARG A 103 -15.58 1.05 0.66
CA ARG A 103 -14.28 1.71 0.87
C ARG A 103 -13.27 0.79 1.54
N GLY A 104 -12.00 1.19 1.46
CA GLY A 104 -10.88 0.40 1.96
C GLY A 104 -10.54 -0.79 1.06
N GLY A 105 -9.81 -1.75 1.61
CA GLY A 105 -9.30 -2.91 0.88
C GLY A 105 -7.96 -2.66 0.20
N GLY A 106 -7.46 -3.69 -0.49
CA GLY A 106 -6.12 -3.71 -1.07
C GLY A 106 -6.04 -3.15 -2.49
N GLY A 107 -7.13 -2.59 -3.02
CA GLY A 107 -7.28 -2.23 -4.44
C GLY A 107 -6.42 -1.06 -4.91
N SER A 108 -6.04 -0.16 -4.00
CA SER A 108 -5.33 1.09 -4.30
C SER A 108 -3.86 1.10 -3.83
N GLY A 109 -3.47 0.11 -3.02
CA GLY A 109 -2.17 0.09 -2.36
C GLY A 109 -2.03 1.09 -1.22
N SER A 110 -3.15 1.63 -0.69
CA SER A 110 -3.17 2.68 0.36
C SER A 110 -2.42 2.34 1.64
N GLN A 111 -2.11 1.06 1.91
CA GLN A 111 -1.29 0.66 3.08
C GLN A 111 0.10 1.34 3.11
N ARG A 112 0.60 1.86 1.98
CA ARG A 112 1.86 2.62 1.93
C ARG A 112 1.74 4.10 2.32
N PHE A 113 0.52 4.62 2.40
CA PHE A 113 0.23 6.01 2.74
C PHE A 113 -0.35 6.16 4.15
N ALA A 114 -0.31 7.38 4.66
CA ALA A 114 -1.07 7.72 5.87
C ALA A 114 -2.58 7.58 5.58
N PRO A 115 -3.39 7.22 6.58
CA PRO A 115 -3.01 6.88 7.94
C PRO A 115 -2.57 5.41 8.10
N LEU A 116 -2.88 4.55 7.11
CA LEU A 116 -2.71 3.09 7.22
C LEU A 116 -1.26 2.68 7.46
N ASN A 117 -0.28 3.39 6.89
CA ASN A 117 1.14 3.10 7.09
C ASN A 117 1.63 3.31 8.54
N SER A 118 0.82 3.95 9.39
CA SER A 118 1.15 4.26 10.79
C SER A 118 0.05 3.82 11.77
N TRP A 119 -0.95 3.08 11.32
CA TRP A 119 -1.91 2.45 12.23
C TRP A 119 -1.19 1.47 13.16
N PRO A 120 -1.54 1.43 14.46
CA PRO A 120 -0.90 0.52 15.41
C PRO A 120 -0.95 -0.94 14.98
N ASP A 121 -2.07 -1.35 14.38
CA ASP A 121 -2.27 -2.71 13.89
C ASP A 121 -1.38 -3.06 12.68
N ASN A 122 -0.85 -2.05 12.00
CA ASN A 122 0.10 -2.20 10.89
C ASN A 122 1.56 -2.06 11.34
N ALA A 123 1.83 -2.12 12.65
CA ALA A 123 3.19 -2.07 13.19
C ALA A 123 4.12 -3.06 12.49
N ASN A 124 5.33 -2.58 12.18
CA ASN A 124 6.38 -3.26 11.42
C ASN A 124 6.04 -3.60 9.95
N LEU A 125 4.81 -3.41 9.45
CA LEU A 125 4.51 -3.69 8.03
C LEU A 125 5.22 -2.72 7.06
N ASP A 126 5.76 -1.61 7.57
CA ASP A 126 6.74 -0.79 6.84
C ASP A 126 7.98 -1.60 6.42
N LYS A 127 8.43 -2.54 7.26
CA LYS A 127 9.55 -3.43 6.98
C LYS A 127 9.16 -4.51 5.97
N ALA A 128 7.94 -5.06 6.07
CA ALA A 128 7.42 -5.99 5.06
C ALA A 128 7.42 -5.35 3.66
N ARG A 129 6.89 -4.12 3.54
CA ARG A 129 6.91 -3.38 2.28
C ARG A 129 8.34 -3.05 1.83
N ARG A 130 9.25 -2.76 2.76
CA ARG A 130 10.66 -2.50 2.44
C ARG A 130 11.38 -3.73 1.90
N LEU A 131 11.11 -4.93 2.42
CA LEU A 131 11.65 -6.19 1.89
C LEU A 131 11.23 -6.43 0.42
N LEU A 132 10.05 -5.96 0.03
CA LEU A 132 9.54 -6.09 -1.35
C LEU A 132 10.08 -5.03 -2.32
N TRP A 133 10.73 -3.99 -1.81
CA TRP A 133 11.22 -2.90 -2.65
C TRP A 133 12.16 -3.36 -3.78
N PRO A 134 13.15 -4.27 -3.58
CA PRO A 134 14.00 -4.75 -4.66
C PRO A 134 13.21 -5.42 -5.80
N ILE A 135 12.13 -6.14 -5.48
CA ILE A 135 11.24 -6.74 -6.47
C ILE A 135 10.47 -5.64 -7.22
N LYS A 136 9.88 -4.68 -6.49
CA LYS A 136 9.22 -3.52 -7.13
C LYS A 136 10.17 -2.75 -8.04
N GLN A 137 11.42 -2.57 -7.62
CA GLN A 137 12.46 -1.89 -8.38
C GLN A 137 12.83 -2.66 -9.66
N LYS A 138 12.97 -3.99 -9.56
CA LYS A 138 13.29 -4.87 -10.70
C LYS A 138 12.20 -4.87 -11.78
N TYR A 139 10.93 -4.93 -11.37
CA TYR A 139 9.80 -5.04 -12.30
C TYR A 139 9.15 -3.70 -12.67
N GLY A 140 9.55 -2.61 -12.00
CA GLY A 140 9.15 -1.26 -12.36
C GLY A 140 7.64 -1.08 -12.43
N GLN A 141 7.17 -0.39 -13.45
CA GLN A 141 5.76 -0.05 -13.65
C GLN A 141 4.85 -1.22 -14.03
N LYS A 142 5.43 -2.36 -14.43
CA LYS A 142 4.69 -3.56 -14.84
C LYS A 142 3.98 -4.28 -13.71
N ILE A 143 4.34 -3.97 -12.46
CA ILE A 143 3.62 -4.42 -11.28
C ILE A 143 3.45 -3.26 -10.30
N SER A 144 2.21 -2.99 -9.90
CA SER A 144 1.88 -1.96 -8.92
C SER A 144 2.24 -2.44 -7.50
N TRP A 145 2.36 -1.50 -6.56
CA TRP A 145 2.43 -1.87 -5.14
C TRP A 145 1.15 -2.55 -4.67
N ALA A 146 -0.01 -2.09 -5.16
CA ALA A 146 -1.31 -2.69 -4.84
C ALA A 146 -1.35 -4.19 -5.19
N ASP A 147 -0.93 -4.58 -6.40
CA ASP A 147 -0.87 -5.98 -6.81
C ASP A 147 0.27 -6.73 -6.12
N LEU A 148 1.47 -6.14 -6.03
CA LEU A 148 2.63 -6.78 -5.42
C LEU A 148 2.34 -7.20 -3.98
N MET A 149 1.72 -6.34 -3.16
CA MET A 149 1.44 -6.68 -1.76
C MET A 149 0.52 -7.89 -1.62
N ILE A 150 -0.51 -8.01 -2.47
CA ILE A 150 -1.44 -9.14 -2.44
C ILE A 150 -0.81 -10.39 -3.04
N LEU A 151 -0.09 -10.25 -4.15
CA LEU A 151 0.62 -11.35 -4.81
C LEU A 151 1.64 -12.00 -3.85
N THR A 152 2.40 -11.20 -3.10
CA THR A 152 3.35 -11.71 -2.10
C THR A 152 2.66 -12.60 -1.06
N GLY A 153 1.49 -12.20 -0.56
CA GLY A 153 0.72 -13.03 0.38
C GLY A 153 0.29 -14.37 -0.22
N ASN A 154 -0.16 -14.37 -1.48
CA ASN A 154 -0.50 -15.61 -2.18
C ASN A 154 0.72 -16.50 -2.41
N VAL A 155 1.86 -15.94 -2.84
CA VAL A 155 3.10 -16.71 -3.04
C VAL A 155 3.59 -17.27 -1.71
N ALA A 156 3.52 -16.51 -0.62
CA ALA A 156 3.89 -16.99 0.71
C ALA A 156 3.07 -18.20 1.16
N LEU A 157 1.75 -18.21 0.89
CA LEU A 157 0.90 -19.37 1.15
C LEU A 157 1.34 -20.58 0.30
N GLU A 158 1.60 -20.37 -0.99
CA GLU A 158 2.03 -21.42 -1.92
C GLU A 158 3.38 -22.03 -1.53
N THR A 159 4.37 -21.21 -1.13
CA THR A 159 5.69 -21.72 -0.71
C THR A 159 5.64 -22.48 0.62
N MET A 160 4.62 -22.23 1.45
CA MET A 160 4.37 -22.94 2.70
C MET A 160 3.38 -24.12 2.56
N GLY A 161 3.13 -24.57 1.32
CA GLY A 161 2.37 -25.80 1.05
C GLY A 161 0.86 -25.61 0.92
N PHE A 162 0.34 -24.37 0.92
CA PHE A 162 -1.07 -24.09 0.70
C PHE A 162 -1.34 -23.68 -0.75
N LYS A 163 -2.05 -24.52 -1.49
CA LYS A 163 -2.46 -24.21 -2.86
C LYS A 163 -3.61 -23.20 -2.86
N THR A 164 -3.34 -21.97 -3.29
CA THR A 164 -4.37 -20.95 -3.47
C THR A 164 -5.27 -21.26 -4.67
N PHE A 165 -6.47 -20.66 -4.70
CA PHE A 165 -7.39 -20.80 -5.84
C PHE A 165 -6.85 -20.14 -7.11
N GLY A 166 -6.14 -19.03 -6.96
CA GLY A 166 -5.58 -18.24 -8.04
C GLY A 166 -5.27 -16.82 -7.61
N PHE A 167 -4.81 -16.01 -8.56
CA PHE A 167 -4.53 -14.59 -8.38
C PHE A 167 -4.92 -13.82 -9.64
N ALA A 168 -5.44 -12.61 -9.46
CA ALA A 168 -5.67 -11.65 -10.54
C ALA A 168 -5.00 -10.32 -10.16
N GLY A 169 -4.21 -9.78 -11.10
CA GLY A 169 -3.71 -8.40 -11.03
C GLY A 169 -4.68 -7.41 -11.68
N GLY A 170 -4.24 -6.16 -11.80
CA GLY A 170 -5.01 -5.06 -12.40
C GLY A 170 -5.30 -3.90 -11.44
N ARG A 171 -4.72 -3.89 -10.25
CA ARG A 171 -4.85 -2.80 -9.27
C ARG A 171 -3.87 -1.69 -9.59
N ALA A 172 -4.32 -0.57 -10.14
CA ALA A 172 -3.46 0.59 -10.37
C ALA A 172 -3.11 1.29 -9.03
N ASP A 173 -1.87 1.77 -8.91
CA ASP A 173 -1.41 2.51 -7.73
C ASP A 173 -2.01 3.92 -7.66
N ILE A 174 -2.40 4.37 -6.46
CA ILE A 174 -2.71 5.79 -6.19
C ILE A 174 -1.47 6.57 -5.79
N TRP A 175 -1.49 7.91 -5.84
CA TRP A 175 -0.29 8.73 -5.58
C TRP A 175 -0.37 9.64 -4.36
N GLU A 176 -1.47 9.56 -3.62
CA GLU A 176 -1.66 10.32 -2.39
C GLU A 176 -2.60 9.59 -1.42
N PRO A 177 -2.58 9.94 -0.12
CA PRO A 177 -3.54 9.42 0.86
C PRO A 177 -5.00 9.66 0.46
N GLU A 178 -5.86 8.66 0.68
CA GLU A 178 -7.31 8.79 0.57
C GLU A 178 -7.87 9.59 1.77
N LYS A 179 -8.66 10.63 1.49
CA LYS A 179 -9.25 11.58 2.46
C LYS A 179 -10.78 11.49 2.53
N ASP A 180 -11.35 10.55 1.79
CA ASP A 180 -12.78 10.31 1.63
C ASP A 180 -13.25 9.02 2.34
N ILE A 181 -12.37 8.40 3.13
CA ILE A 181 -12.69 7.31 4.06
C ILE A 181 -13.03 7.91 5.43
N TYR A 182 -14.15 7.48 6.01
CA TYR A 182 -14.68 7.92 7.32
C TYR A 182 -14.23 7.01 8.46
#